data_AF-A0A2U1FL01-F1
#
_entry.id   AF-A0A2U1FL01-F1
#
_cell.length_a   1.000
_cell.length_b   1.000
_cell.length_c   1.000
_cell.angle_alpha   90.00
_cell.angle_beta   90.00
_cell.angle_gamma   90.00
#
_symmetry.space_group_name_H-M   'P 1'
#
loop_
_entity.id
_entity.type
_entity.pdbx_description
1 polymer ?
#
loop_
_entity_poly.entity_id
_entity_poly.type
_entity_poly.pdbx_seq_one_letter_code
_entity_poly.pdbx_strand_id
1 'polypeptide(L)'
;MRHQEFLAGVATRGGFAQTDDARRAADAVLATLAEHLPSDDRDALAKALPNLLEQEAGVDTAGGGGTPTEAGLVDEVARRSGWEPERARYALTAVIGQLNAEDADLGERIGRVVPEDLRGSGPTVPPDAASVGAQGRPQPVDPDELERVLRQLTDWSGDVSGIERTVSLPAEHLDLVLERLRAAESEIGARLRIVERTPTSLTVRARTESMGVVAALDLDLAARFDDIVASVGSAA
;
A
#
# COMPACT_ATOMS: atom_id res chain seq x y z
N MET A 1 24.30 -3.32 0.67
CA MET A 1 22.89 -3.06 1.01
C MET A 1 22.69 -3.23 2.52
N ARG A 2 22.00 -2.34 3.24
CA ARG A 2 21.54 -2.67 4.60
C ARG A 2 20.25 -3.46 4.49
N HIS A 3 20.19 -4.64 5.09
CA HIS A 3 19.03 -5.54 5.09
C HIS A 3 17.70 -4.84 5.46
N GLN A 4 17.74 -3.81 6.32
CA GLN A 4 16.55 -3.03 6.70
C GLN A 4 16.01 -2.12 5.58
N GLU A 5 16.88 -1.55 4.75
CA GLU A 5 16.48 -0.68 3.62
C GLU A 5 15.82 -1.51 2.52
N PHE A 6 16.36 -2.70 2.25
CA PHE A 6 15.75 -3.67 1.35
C PHE A 6 14.33 -4.07 1.80
N LEU A 7 14.18 -4.46 3.07
CA LEU A 7 12.89 -4.84 3.62
C LEU A 7 11.88 -3.69 3.63
N ALA A 8 12.32 -2.45 3.85
CA ALA A 8 11.46 -1.28 3.76
C ALA A 8 10.97 -1.02 2.33
N GLY A 9 11.84 -1.22 1.32
CA GLY A 9 11.47 -1.15 -0.09
C GLY A 9 10.50 -2.25 -0.51
N VAL A 10 10.72 -3.49 -0.05
CA VAL A 10 9.78 -4.61 -0.25
C VAL A 10 8.45 -4.35 0.44
N ALA A 11 8.46 -3.81 1.67
CA ALA A 11 7.24 -3.44 2.39
C ALA A 11 6.41 -2.40 1.63
N THR A 12 7.08 -1.37 1.11
CA THR A 12 6.45 -0.31 0.32
C THR A 12 5.86 -0.85 -0.97
N ARG A 13 6.63 -1.62 -1.75
CA ARG A 13 6.19 -2.16 -3.04
C ARG A 13 5.15 -3.26 -2.91
N GLY A 14 5.24 -4.08 -1.87
CA GLY A 14 4.33 -5.18 -1.60
C GLY A 14 3.10 -4.80 -0.78
N GLY A 15 3.01 -3.57 -0.29
CA GLY A 15 1.94 -3.14 0.61
C GLY A 15 1.90 -3.97 1.90
N PHE A 16 3.06 -4.30 2.46
CA PHE A 16 3.14 -5.02 3.73
C PHE A 16 3.09 -4.03 4.90
N ALA A 17 2.08 -4.16 5.75
CA ALA A 17 1.90 -3.30 6.91
C ALA A 17 2.88 -3.63 8.06
N GLN A 18 3.41 -4.85 8.09
CA GLN A 18 4.34 -5.32 9.10
C GLN A 18 5.69 -5.66 8.47
N THR A 19 6.78 -5.25 9.11
CA THR A 19 8.14 -5.60 8.71
C THR A 19 8.36 -7.11 8.68
N ASP A 20 7.64 -7.87 9.50
CA ASP A 20 7.71 -9.33 9.53
C ASP A 20 7.04 -9.99 8.31
N ASP A 21 5.99 -9.37 7.74
CA ASP A 21 5.38 -9.84 6.49
C ASP A 21 6.29 -9.51 5.30
N ALA A 22 6.92 -8.33 5.29
CA ALA A 22 7.92 -7.98 4.27
C ALA A 22 9.14 -8.91 4.34
N ARG A 23 9.56 -9.30 5.54
CA ARG A 23 10.61 -10.31 5.74
C ARG A 23 10.17 -11.67 5.23
N ARG A 24 9.00 -12.16 5.65
CA ARG A 24 8.46 -13.45 5.18
C ARG A 24 8.30 -13.50 3.66
N ALA A 25 7.87 -12.39 3.04
CA ALA A 25 7.80 -12.24 1.59
C ALA A 25 9.18 -12.35 0.93
N ALA A 26 10.15 -11.59 1.44
CA ALA A 26 11.52 -11.64 0.95
C ALA A 26 12.11 -13.04 1.08
N ASP A 27 11.96 -13.68 2.24
CA ASP A 27 12.45 -15.03 2.53
C ASP A 27 11.86 -16.05 1.54
N ALA A 28 10.53 -16.11 1.41
CA ALA A 28 9.86 -17.07 0.54
C ALA A 28 10.23 -16.88 -0.95
N VAL A 29 10.34 -15.63 -1.40
CA VAL A 29 10.66 -15.32 -2.81
C VAL A 29 12.13 -15.60 -3.11
N LEU A 30 13.05 -15.16 -2.25
CA LEU A 30 14.48 -15.36 -2.47
C LEU A 30 14.84 -16.84 -2.45
N ALA A 31 14.24 -17.61 -1.54
CA ALA A 31 14.40 -19.06 -1.47
C ALA A 31 13.88 -19.76 -2.73
N THR A 32 12.71 -19.34 -3.23
CA THR A 32 12.15 -19.84 -4.51
C THR A 32 13.07 -19.52 -5.69
N LEU A 33 13.60 -18.29 -5.77
CA LEU A 33 14.51 -17.89 -6.84
C LEU A 33 15.85 -18.64 -6.76
N ALA A 34 16.37 -18.86 -5.55
CA ALA A 34 17.63 -19.57 -5.34
C ALA A 34 17.60 -21.00 -5.88
N GLU A 35 16.46 -21.70 -5.81
CA GLU A 35 16.32 -23.06 -6.37
C GLU A 35 16.43 -23.12 -7.89
N HIS A 36 16.15 -22.02 -8.57
CA HIS A 36 16.23 -21.92 -10.02
C HIS A 36 17.53 -21.26 -10.51
N LEU A 37 18.36 -20.72 -9.61
CA LEU A 37 19.61 -20.06 -9.95
C LEU A 37 20.80 -21.04 -10.04
N PRO A 38 21.74 -20.83 -10.99
CA PRO A 38 23.04 -21.50 -10.97
C PRO A 38 23.80 -21.22 -9.67
N SER A 39 24.70 -22.14 -9.29
CA SER A 39 25.47 -22.06 -8.04
C SER A 39 26.23 -20.74 -7.87
N ASP A 40 26.82 -20.21 -8.95
CA ASP A 40 27.57 -18.93 -8.91
C ASP A 40 26.66 -17.73 -8.64
N ASP A 41 25.41 -17.77 -9.11
CA ASP A 41 24.42 -16.70 -8.89
C ASP A 41 23.76 -16.83 -7.50
N ARG A 42 23.62 -18.04 -6.97
CA ARG A 42 23.22 -18.28 -5.57
C ARG A 42 24.22 -17.67 -4.58
N ASP A 43 25.52 -17.84 -4.83
CA ASP A 43 26.58 -17.26 -4.01
C ASP A 43 26.58 -15.72 -4.07
N ALA A 44 26.24 -15.15 -5.23
CA ALA A 44 26.07 -13.71 -5.38
C ALA A 44 24.86 -13.19 -4.58
N LEU A 45 23.74 -13.91 -4.61
CA LEU A 45 22.54 -13.60 -3.82
C LEU A 45 22.80 -13.68 -2.31
N ALA A 46 23.50 -14.72 -1.86
CA ALA A 46 23.90 -14.91 -0.46
C ALA A 46 24.82 -13.80 0.05
N LYS A 47 25.75 -13.32 -0.78
CA LYS A 47 26.61 -12.18 -0.44
C LYS A 47 25.83 -10.87 -0.35
N ALA A 48 24.79 -10.70 -1.16
CA ALA A 48 23.94 -9.51 -1.15
C ALA A 48 23.01 -9.45 0.08
N LEU A 49 22.58 -10.61 0.61
CA LEU A 49 21.65 -10.74 1.74
C LEU A 49 22.15 -11.76 2.78
N PRO A 50 23.15 -11.38 3.62
CA PRO A 50 23.92 -12.32 4.43
C PRO A 50 23.12 -13.13 5.46
N ASN A 51 22.02 -12.58 5.99
CA ASN A 51 21.25 -13.20 7.08
C ASN A 51 20.12 -14.13 6.60
N LEU A 52 19.93 -14.28 5.29
CA LEU A 52 18.67 -14.77 4.71
C LEU A 52 18.80 -16.20 4.15
N LEU A 53 20.02 -16.63 3.82
CA LEU A 53 20.31 -17.97 3.28
C LEU A 53 21.07 -18.89 4.25
N GLU A 54 21.46 -18.40 5.44
CA GLU A 54 22.10 -19.25 6.47
C GLU A 54 21.15 -20.37 6.97
N GLN A 55 19.84 -20.25 6.78
CA GLN A 55 18.86 -21.28 7.13
C GLN A 55 18.59 -22.34 6.05
N GLU A 56 19.06 -22.17 4.81
CA GLU A 56 18.80 -23.10 3.70
C GLU A 56 20.04 -23.85 3.19
N ALA A 57 21.19 -23.68 3.86
CA ALA A 57 22.47 -24.35 3.53
C ALA A 57 22.46 -25.89 3.72
N GLY A 58 21.30 -26.53 3.75
CA GLY A 58 21.11 -27.98 3.85
C GLY A 58 20.28 -28.61 2.74
N VAL A 59 19.83 -27.87 1.73
CA VAL A 59 18.96 -28.42 0.70
C VAL A 59 19.75 -28.72 -0.59
N ASP A 60 20.27 -29.94 -0.64
CA ASP A 60 20.62 -30.60 -1.89
C ASP A 60 19.31 -30.94 -2.61
N THR A 61 18.87 -30.10 -3.56
CA THR A 61 17.78 -30.49 -4.47
C THR A 61 18.14 -30.21 -5.92
N ALA A 62 18.40 -31.32 -6.60
CA ALA A 62 18.38 -31.56 -8.03
C ALA A 62 17.70 -30.48 -8.87
N GLY A 63 18.49 -29.86 -9.75
CA GLY A 63 18.01 -28.95 -10.78
C GLY A 63 16.92 -29.60 -11.64
N GLY A 64 15.70 -29.13 -11.48
CA GLY A 64 14.61 -29.37 -12.42
C GLY A 64 14.84 -28.51 -13.66
N GLY A 65 15.34 -29.12 -14.73
CA GLY A 65 15.76 -28.47 -15.98
C GLY A 65 14.65 -27.92 -16.86
N GLY A 66 13.86 -26.97 -16.34
CA GLY A 66 12.93 -26.17 -17.12
C GLY A 66 13.00 -24.71 -16.71
N THR A 67 12.86 -23.80 -17.67
CA THR A 67 12.64 -22.38 -17.36
C THR A 67 11.38 -22.28 -16.50
N PRO A 68 11.46 -21.73 -15.27
CA PRO A 68 10.30 -21.67 -14.40
C PRO A 68 9.23 -20.77 -15.03
N THR A 69 7.98 -21.18 -14.94
CA THR A 69 6.84 -20.36 -15.39
C THR A 69 6.41 -19.44 -14.26
N GLU A 70 5.74 -18.33 -14.60
CA GLU A 70 5.22 -17.41 -13.58
C GLU A 70 4.29 -18.14 -12.61
N ALA A 71 3.34 -18.93 -13.11
CA ALA A 71 2.43 -19.72 -12.28
C ALA A 71 3.19 -20.67 -11.34
N GLY A 72 4.23 -21.34 -11.83
CA GLY A 72 5.06 -22.23 -11.01
C GLY A 72 5.82 -21.51 -9.89
N LEU A 73 6.35 -20.31 -10.16
CA LEU A 73 7.01 -19.48 -9.14
C LEU A 73 6.00 -18.96 -8.11
N VAL A 74 4.82 -18.54 -8.55
CA VAL A 74 3.74 -18.07 -7.68
C VAL A 74 3.26 -19.19 -6.75
N ASP A 75 3.03 -20.39 -7.29
CA ASP A 75 2.62 -21.55 -6.50
C ASP A 75 3.68 -21.90 -5.45
N GLU A 76 4.97 -21.84 -5.80
CA GLU A 76 6.05 -22.11 -4.86
C GLU A 76 6.12 -21.09 -3.72
N VAL A 77 6.01 -19.80 -4.05
CA VAL A 77 5.96 -18.72 -3.05
C VAL A 77 4.73 -18.85 -2.16
N ALA A 78 3.56 -19.22 -2.71
CA ALA A 78 2.34 -19.47 -1.97
C ALA A 78 2.51 -20.63 -0.97
N ARG A 79 3.13 -21.73 -1.41
CA ARG A 79 3.44 -22.88 -0.54
C ARG A 79 4.36 -22.51 0.63
N ARG A 80 5.41 -21.72 0.38
CA ARG A 80 6.39 -21.33 1.42
C ARG A 80 5.84 -20.30 2.40
N SER A 81 5.08 -19.32 1.91
CA SER A 81 4.53 -18.23 2.72
C SER A 81 3.22 -18.60 3.43
N GLY A 82 2.49 -19.60 2.92
CA GLY A 82 1.14 -19.94 3.36
C GLY A 82 0.08 -18.96 2.85
N TRP A 83 0.42 -18.14 1.85
CA TRP A 83 -0.48 -17.13 1.29
C TRP A 83 -1.27 -17.65 0.09
N GLU A 84 -2.40 -16.98 -0.19
CA GLU A 84 -3.14 -17.18 -1.44
C GLU A 84 -2.25 -16.86 -2.65
N PRO A 85 -2.43 -17.55 -3.80
CA PRO A 85 -1.60 -17.37 -4.99
C PRO A 85 -1.49 -15.92 -5.45
N GLU A 86 -2.56 -15.15 -5.31
CA GLU A 86 -2.54 -13.74 -5.69
C GLU A 86 -1.60 -12.93 -4.79
N ARG A 87 -1.64 -13.12 -3.46
CA ARG A 87 -0.72 -12.45 -2.52
C ARG A 87 0.74 -12.89 -2.73
N ALA A 88 0.95 -14.16 -3.05
CA ALA A 88 2.27 -14.69 -3.42
C ALA A 88 2.83 -14.05 -4.69
N ARG A 89 1.98 -13.82 -5.72
CA ARG A 89 2.36 -13.09 -6.94
C ARG A 89 2.84 -11.67 -6.63
N TYR A 90 2.14 -10.94 -5.76
CA TYR A 90 2.56 -9.59 -5.38
C TYR A 90 3.85 -9.57 -4.57
N ALA A 91 4.02 -10.51 -3.65
CA ALA A 91 5.26 -10.67 -2.92
C ALA A 91 6.43 -10.89 -3.89
N LEU A 92 6.25 -11.80 -4.85
CA LEU A 92 7.22 -12.11 -5.90
C LEU A 92 7.60 -10.86 -6.70
N THR A 93 6.62 -10.09 -7.21
CA THR A 93 6.92 -8.91 -8.00
C THR A 93 7.51 -7.75 -7.20
N ALA A 94 7.09 -7.57 -5.94
CA ALA A 94 7.63 -6.53 -5.06
C ALA A 94 9.12 -6.76 -4.74
N VAL A 95 9.48 -8.01 -4.47
CA VAL A 95 10.87 -8.41 -4.16
C VAL A 95 11.75 -8.30 -5.40
N ILE A 96 11.30 -8.79 -6.57
CA ILE A 96 12.05 -8.66 -7.83
C ILE A 96 12.23 -7.19 -8.21
N GLY A 97 11.16 -6.38 -8.10
CA GLY A 97 11.21 -4.95 -8.40
C GLY A 97 12.16 -4.19 -7.47
N GLN A 98 12.25 -4.58 -6.20
CA GLN A 98 13.20 -3.98 -5.26
C GLN A 98 14.65 -4.41 -5.55
N LEU A 99 14.88 -5.68 -5.88
CA LEU A 99 16.21 -6.16 -6.27
C LEU A 99 16.73 -5.41 -7.50
N ASN A 100 15.89 -5.25 -8.53
CA ASN A 100 16.25 -4.51 -9.75
C ASN A 100 16.58 -3.04 -9.50
N ALA A 101 15.92 -2.41 -8.53
CA ALA A 101 16.13 -1.00 -8.21
C ALA A 101 17.40 -0.74 -7.39
N GLU A 102 17.79 -1.71 -6.56
CA GLU A 102 18.95 -1.60 -5.67
C GLU A 102 20.25 -2.09 -6.32
N ASP A 103 20.19 -3.11 -7.16
CA ASP A 103 21.35 -3.71 -7.82
C ASP A 103 20.98 -4.18 -9.23
N ALA A 104 21.31 -3.37 -10.23
CA ALA A 104 21.01 -3.66 -11.63
C ALA A 104 21.73 -4.91 -12.15
N ASP A 105 22.94 -5.21 -11.65
CA ASP A 105 23.72 -6.38 -12.08
C ASP A 105 23.15 -7.68 -11.47
N LEU A 106 22.64 -7.63 -10.24
CA LEU A 106 21.91 -8.73 -9.62
C LEU A 106 20.53 -8.91 -10.26
N GLY A 107 19.85 -7.80 -10.56
CA GLY A 107 18.59 -7.78 -11.28
C GLY A 107 18.68 -8.40 -12.68
N GLU A 108 19.76 -8.11 -13.43
CA GLU A 108 20.00 -8.73 -14.74
C GLU A 108 20.22 -10.25 -14.64
N ARG A 109 20.95 -10.70 -13.60
CA ARG A 109 21.19 -12.13 -13.34
C ARG A 109 19.90 -12.87 -12.99
N ILE A 110 19.10 -12.32 -12.09
CA ILE A 110 17.78 -12.86 -11.72
C ILE A 110 16.82 -12.81 -12.91
N GLY A 111 16.89 -11.75 -13.71
CA GLY A 111 16.11 -11.59 -14.93
C GLY A 111 16.27 -12.78 -15.89
N ARG A 112 17.45 -13.42 -15.96
CA ARG A 112 17.70 -14.57 -16.86
C ARG A 112 16.87 -15.82 -16.51
N VAL A 113 16.41 -15.95 -15.27
CA VAL A 113 15.57 -17.07 -14.81
C VAL A 113 14.12 -16.65 -14.55
N VAL A 114 13.84 -15.36 -14.41
CA VAL A 114 12.49 -14.84 -14.20
C VAL A 114 11.77 -14.60 -15.56
N PRO A 115 10.54 -15.11 -15.75
CA PRO A 115 9.68 -14.81 -16.90
C PRO A 115 9.54 -13.31 -17.18
N GLU A 116 9.45 -12.90 -18.45
CA GLU A 116 9.34 -11.48 -18.83
C GLU A 116 8.13 -10.78 -18.19
N ASP A 117 7.02 -11.49 -18.03
CA ASP A 117 5.78 -10.99 -17.43
C ASP A 117 5.96 -10.51 -15.98
N LEU A 118 6.98 -11.05 -15.28
CA LEU A 118 7.36 -10.68 -13.91
C LEU A 118 8.47 -9.62 -13.85
N ARG A 119 9.07 -9.25 -14.99
CA ARG A 119 10.14 -8.22 -15.07
C ARG A 119 9.58 -6.79 -15.11
N GLY A 120 8.28 -6.62 -15.35
CA GLY A 120 7.60 -5.32 -15.33
C GLY A 120 7.39 -4.76 -13.92
N SER A 121 7.08 -3.47 -13.81
CA SER A 121 6.55 -2.89 -12.58
C SER A 121 5.32 -3.71 -12.17
N GLY A 122 5.39 -4.33 -11.00
CA GLY A 122 4.34 -5.21 -10.52
C GLY A 122 2.98 -4.56 -10.46
N PRO A 123 1.94 -5.37 -10.29
CA PRO A 123 0.59 -4.84 -10.17
C PRO A 123 0.53 -3.75 -9.10
N THR A 124 -0.11 -2.63 -9.44
CA THR A 124 -0.06 -1.35 -8.70
C THR A 124 -0.83 -1.36 -7.38
N VAL A 125 -1.65 -2.40 -7.14
CA VAL A 125 -2.62 -2.43 -6.05
C VAL A 125 -2.59 -3.82 -5.40
N PRO A 126 -2.05 -4.04 -4.19
CA PRO A 126 -2.01 -5.36 -3.53
C PRO A 126 -3.34 -6.11 -3.60
N PRO A 127 -3.38 -7.46 -3.63
CA PRO A 127 -4.63 -8.22 -3.76
C PRO A 127 -5.48 -8.09 -2.48
N ASP A 128 -4.80 -7.85 -1.37
CA ASP A 128 -5.40 -7.47 -0.10
C ASP A 128 -6.17 -6.13 -0.23
N ALA A 129 -5.84 -5.25 -1.18
CA ALA A 129 -6.54 -3.96 -1.33
C ALA A 129 -8.02 -4.08 -1.75
N ALA A 130 -8.41 -5.18 -2.40
CA ALA A 130 -9.83 -5.45 -2.70
C ALA A 130 -10.55 -6.17 -1.53
N SER A 131 -9.81 -6.82 -0.62
CA SER A 131 -10.36 -7.59 0.51
C SER A 131 -10.20 -6.93 1.89
N VAL A 132 -9.44 -5.84 1.99
CA VAL A 132 -9.13 -5.13 3.24
C VAL A 132 -10.18 -4.06 3.59
N GLY A 133 -11.44 -4.28 3.21
CA GLY A 133 -12.59 -3.64 3.86
C GLY A 133 -12.88 -4.20 5.28
N ALA A 134 -12.23 -5.30 5.69
CA ALA A 134 -12.63 -6.07 6.87
C ALA A 134 -11.85 -5.78 8.17
N GLN A 135 -10.82 -4.93 8.19
CA GLN A 135 -9.94 -4.74 9.37
C GLN A 135 -9.91 -3.32 9.94
N GLY A 136 -10.77 -2.40 9.47
CA GLY A 136 -10.92 -1.07 10.07
C GLY A 136 -9.65 -0.20 10.09
N ARG A 137 -8.70 -0.45 9.18
CA ARG A 137 -7.47 0.35 9.05
C ARG A 137 -7.61 1.37 7.92
N PRO A 138 -7.16 2.64 8.11
CA PRO A 138 -7.19 3.65 7.06
C PRO A 138 -6.34 3.23 5.85
N GLN A 139 -6.92 3.29 4.65
CA GLN A 139 -6.26 2.94 3.39
C GLN A 139 -5.90 4.22 2.62
N PRO A 140 -4.63 4.45 2.23
CA PRO A 140 -4.24 5.59 1.40
C PRO A 140 -5.00 5.61 0.07
N VAL A 141 -5.34 6.80 -0.40
CA VAL A 141 -5.96 7.00 -1.71
C VAL A 141 -4.87 7.21 -2.77
N ASP A 142 -5.06 6.59 -3.94
CA ASP A 142 -4.21 6.82 -5.11
C ASP A 142 -4.39 8.25 -5.66
N PRO A 143 -3.33 8.93 -6.17
CA PRO A 143 -3.45 10.28 -6.70
C PRO A 143 -4.52 10.46 -7.80
N ASP A 144 -4.65 9.50 -8.71
CA ASP A 144 -5.62 9.59 -9.82
C ASP A 144 -7.06 9.39 -9.31
N GLU A 145 -7.22 8.50 -8.33
CA GLU A 145 -8.49 8.31 -7.63
C GLU A 145 -8.89 9.55 -6.83
N LEU A 146 -7.95 10.14 -6.10
CA LEU A 146 -8.17 11.37 -5.35
C LEU A 146 -8.63 12.49 -6.28
N GLU A 147 -7.97 12.67 -7.42
CA GLU A 147 -8.35 13.69 -8.39
C GLU A 147 -9.78 13.43 -8.92
N ARG A 148 -10.13 12.17 -9.22
CA ARG A 148 -11.48 11.80 -9.67
C ARG A 148 -12.54 12.11 -8.60
N VAL A 149 -12.27 11.81 -7.34
CA VAL A 149 -13.20 12.05 -6.23
C VAL A 149 -13.34 13.55 -5.93
N LEU A 150 -12.22 14.30 -5.95
CA LEU A 150 -12.25 15.76 -5.75
C LEU A 150 -13.15 16.48 -6.75
N ARG A 151 -13.26 16.00 -7.99
CA ARG A 151 -14.20 16.55 -8.99
C ARG A 151 -15.68 16.35 -8.65
N GLN A 152 -15.98 15.43 -7.73
CA GLN A 152 -17.35 15.12 -7.29
C GLN A 152 -17.68 15.79 -5.95
N LEU A 153 -16.66 16.13 -5.16
CA LEU A 153 -16.79 16.81 -3.89
C LEU A 153 -17.01 18.32 -4.08
N THR A 154 -17.73 18.93 -3.16
CA THR A 154 -18.17 20.34 -3.24
C THR A 154 -17.10 21.25 -2.65
N ASP A 155 -16.41 22.05 -3.47
CA ASP A 155 -15.42 23.05 -3.02
C ASP A 155 -14.27 22.50 -2.16
N TRP A 156 -13.95 21.20 -2.31
CA TRP A 156 -12.75 20.61 -1.74
C TRP A 156 -11.54 20.85 -2.64
N SER A 157 -10.38 21.12 -2.06
CA SER A 157 -9.13 21.33 -2.79
C SER A 157 -7.94 20.78 -2.01
N GLY A 158 -6.87 20.41 -2.70
CA GLY A 158 -5.66 19.88 -2.07
C GLY A 158 -5.05 18.72 -2.87
N ASP A 159 -4.26 17.91 -2.19
CA ASP A 159 -3.55 16.77 -2.77
C ASP A 159 -3.49 15.59 -1.78
N VAL A 160 -2.71 14.57 -2.10
CA VAL A 160 -2.55 13.37 -1.26
C VAL A 160 -2.06 13.66 0.15
N SER A 161 -1.45 14.82 0.43
CA SER A 161 -1.03 15.24 1.78
C SER A 161 -2.17 15.80 2.64
N GLY A 162 -3.32 16.08 2.02
CA GLY A 162 -4.53 16.54 2.69
C GLY A 162 -5.38 17.40 1.77
N ILE A 163 -6.70 17.28 1.95
CA ILE A 163 -7.69 18.09 1.26
C ILE A 163 -8.39 19.01 2.27
N GLU A 164 -8.74 20.21 1.82
CA GLU A 164 -9.36 21.25 2.63
C GLU A 164 -10.62 21.78 1.97
N ARG A 165 -11.57 22.18 2.82
CA ARG A 165 -12.79 22.88 2.41
C ARG A 165 -13.11 23.99 3.39
N THR A 166 -13.52 25.13 2.86
CA THR A 166 -14.05 26.26 3.64
C THR A 166 -15.55 26.39 3.39
N VAL A 167 -16.34 26.47 4.46
CA VAL A 167 -17.78 26.71 4.39
C VAL A 167 -18.14 28.03 5.08
N SER A 168 -19.06 28.79 4.49
CA SER A 168 -19.56 30.06 5.04
C SER A 168 -21.04 29.95 5.34
N LEU A 169 -21.41 30.02 6.61
CA LEU A 169 -22.77 29.85 7.12
C LEU A 169 -22.99 30.76 8.34
N PRO A 170 -24.24 31.12 8.68
CA PRO A 170 -24.55 31.76 9.96
C PRO A 170 -24.06 30.95 11.16
N ALA A 171 -23.79 31.62 12.29
CA ALA A 171 -23.19 31.01 13.47
C ALA A 171 -24.02 29.82 14.01
N GLU A 172 -25.33 29.99 14.05
CA GLU A 172 -26.31 28.98 14.45
C GLU A 172 -26.25 27.73 13.57
N HIS A 173 -25.98 27.89 12.28
CA HIS A 173 -25.86 26.78 11.33
C HIS A 173 -24.51 26.08 11.45
N LEU A 174 -23.43 26.83 11.71
CA LEU A 174 -22.12 26.23 11.96
C LEU A 174 -22.13 25.34 13.20
N ASP A 175 -22.80 25.76 14.27
CA ASP A 175 -22.92 24.93 15.48
C ASP A 175 -23.68 23.62 15.20
N LEU A 176 -24.75 23.67 14.39
CA LEU A 176 -25.48 22.47 13.95
C LEU A 176 -24.63 21.56 13.05
N VAL A 177 -23.84 22.12 12.13
CA VAL A 177 -22.89 21.37 11.29
C VAL A 177 -21.87 20.65 12.17
N LEU A 178 -21.28 21.33 13.16
CA LEU A 178 -20.28 20.74 14.06
C LEU A 178 -20.85 19.65 14.98
N GLU A 179 -22.11 19.76 15.38
CA GLU A 179 -22.80 18.68 16.10
C GLU A 179 -22.97 17.44 15.22
N ARG A 180 -23.49 17.59 14.00
CA ARG A 180 -23.70 16.49 13.07
C ARG A 180 -22.39 15.87 12.57
N LEU A 181 -21.36 16.70 12.37
CA LEU A 181 -20.02 16.24 12.01
C LEU A 181 -19.46 15.31 13.07
N ARG A 182 -19.56 15.67 14.36
CA ARG A 182 -19.09 14.81 15.46
C ARG A 182 -19.78 13.43 15.48
N ALA A 183 -21.07 13.37 15.14
CA ALA A 183 -21.77 12.10 15.00
C ALA A 183 -21.22 11.28 13.82
N ALA A 184 -21.02 11.91 12.66
CA ALA A 184 -20.45 11.25 11.48
C ALA A 184 -19.00 10.77 11.70
N GLU A 185 -18.17 11.56 12.39
CA GLU A 185 -16.81 11.16 12.77
C GLU A 185 -16.79 9.89 13.63
N SER A 186 -17.74 9.77 14.56
CA SER A 186 -17.88 8.58 15.40
C SER A 186 -18.39 7.37 14.63
N GLU A 187 -19.24 7.57 13.62
CA GLU A 187 -19.80 6.50 12.79
C GLU A 187 -18.77 5.95 11.80
N ILE A 188 -18.03 6.84 11.15
CA ILE A 188 -17.05 6.50 10.09
C ILE A 188 -15.70 6.08 10.70
N GLY A 189 -15.35 6.57 11.89
CA GLY A 189 -14.05 6.33 12.50
C GLY A 189 -12.91 7.18 11.92
N ALA A 190 -13.25 8.28 11.23
CA ALA A 190 -12.32 9.29 10.74
C ALA A 190 -12.62 10.66 11.38
N ARG A 191 -11.73 11.65 11.23
CA ARG A 191 -11.92 13.00 11.77
C ARG A 191 -11.48 14.07 10.80
N LEU A 192 -12.23 15.16 10.75
CA LEU A 192 -11.81 16.37 10.06
C LEU A 192 -11.11 17.29 11.05
N ARG A 193 -9.92 17.75 10.69
CA ARG A 193 -9.20 18.75 11.47
C ARG A 193 -9.79 20.13 11.18
N ILE A 194 -10.22 20.83 12.22
CA ILE A 194 -10.58 22.25 12.10
C ILE A 194 -9.28 23.05 11.96
N VAL A 195 -9.08 23.66 10.78
CA VAL A 195 -7.93 24.52 10.47
C VAL A 195 -8.20 25.94 10.94
N GLU A 196 -9.41 26.43 10.66
CA GLU A 196 -9.84 27.78 11.02
C GLU A 196 -11.33 27.79 11.35
N ARG A 197 -11.71 28.63 12.32
CA ARG A 197 -13.11 28.87 12.68
C ARG A 197 -13.32 30.33 13.03
N THR A 198 -14.33 30.93 12.40
CA THR A 198 -14.86 32.25 12.73
C THR A 198 -16.34 32.13 13.08
N PRO A 199 -17.02 33.22 13.48
CA PRO A 199 -18.47 33.19 13.72
C PRO A 199 -19.29 32.81 12.48
N THR A 200 -18.75 32.98 11.26
CA THR A 200 -19.49 32.76 10.01
C THR A 200 -18.74 31.91 8.99
N SER A 201 -17.60 31.32 9.37
CA SER A 201 -16.79 30.47 8.50
C SER A 201 -16.16 29.32 9.27
N LEU A 202 -16.02 28.18 8.60
CA LEU A 202 -15.33 27.00 9.10
C LEU A 202 -14.46 26.40 7.98
N THR A 203 -13.16 26.27 8.24
CA THR A 203 -12.22 25.57 7.35
C THR A 203 -11.84 24.24 7.98
N VAL A 204 -12.03 23.16 7.25
CA VAL A 204 -11.72 21.79 7.67
C VAL A 204 -10.70 21.15 6.74
N ARG A 205 -9.89 20.23 7.29
CA ARG A 205 -8.92 19.41 6.55
C ARG A 205 -9.17 17.94 6.79
N ALA A 206 -9.21 17.15 5.72
CA ALA A 206 -9.27 15.70 5.77
C ALA A 206 -7.87 15.12 5.50
N ARG A 207 -7.35 14.36 6.47
CA ARG A 207 -6.13 13.54 6.34
C ARG A 207 -6.03 12.58 7.53
N THR A 208 -5.48 11.40 7.29
CA THR A 208 -5.15 10.45 8.34
C THR A 208 -3.81 10.82 8.95
N GLU A 209 -3.82 11.42 10.15
CA GLU A 209 -2.64 11.97 10.83
C GLU A 209 -1.50 10.95 11.02
N SER A 210 -1.84 9.69 11.31
CA SER A 210 -0.82 8.63 11.49
C SER A 210 -0.09 8.26 10.21
N MET A 211 -0.65 8.59 9.04
CA MET A 211 -0.06 8.30 7.73
C MET A 211 0.46 9.55 7.03
N GLY A 212 -0.01 10.73 7.43
CA GLY A 212 0.33 12.00 6.77
C GLY A 212 -0.26 12.14 5.37
N VAL A 213 -1.22 11.29 5.00
CA VAL A 213 -1.87 11.27 3.67
C VAL A 213 -3.39 11.13 3.80
N VAL A 214 -4.11 11.42 2.71
CA VAL A 214 -5.55 11.20 2.59
C VAL A 214 -5.84 9.70 2.46
N ALA A 215 -6.73 9.19 3.31
CA ALA A 215 -7.23 7.83 3.27
C ALA A 215 -8.67 7.76 2.76
N ALA A 216 -9.13 6.56 2.37
CA ALA A 216 -10.49 6.33 1.89
C ALA A 216 -11.56 6.84 2.88
N LEU A 217 -11.37 6.58 4.18
CA LEU A 217 -12.28 7.07 5.22
C LEU A 217 -12.29 8.61 5.34
N ASP A 218 -11.20 9.28 4.97
CA ASP A 218 -11.16 10.75 4.93
C ASP A 218 -12.03 11.28 3.78
N LEU A 219 -12.09 10.57 2.65
CA LEU A 219 -12.97 10.90 1.52
C LEU A 219 -14.44 10.60 1.81
N ASP A 220 -14.74 9.48 2.47
CA ASP A 220 -16.10 9.16 2.92
C ASP A 220 -16.62 10.22 3.88
N LEU A 221 -15.77 10.66 4.82
CA LEU A 221 -16.11 11.74 5.75
C LEU A 221 -16.24 13.10 5.04
N ALA A 222 -15.42 13.38 4.02
CA ALA A 222 -15.53 14.59 3.22
C ALA A 222 -16.87 14.65 2.45
N ALA A 223 -17.27 13.54 1.81
CA ALA A 223 -18.58 13.42 1.19
C ALA A 223 -19.72 13.57 2.20
N ARG A 224 -19.58 12.95 3.39
CA ARG A 224 -20.56 13.08 4.46
C ARG A 224 -20.67 14.52 4.98
N PHE A 225 -19.56 15.25 5.03
CA PHE A 225 -19.56 16.66 5.38
C PHE A 225 -20.31 17.51 4.36
N ASP A 226 -20.20 17.20 3.06
CA ASP A 226 -21.00 17.85 2.01
C ASP A 226 -22.50 17.69 2.26
N ASP A 227 -22.96 16.47 2.55
CA ASP A 227 -24.36 16.19 2.87
C ASP A 227 -24.84 16.97 4.10
N ILE A 228 -24.02 17.03 5.15
CA ILE A 228 -24.34 17.76 6.39
C ILE A 228 -24.52 19.25 6.10
N VAL A 229 -23.57 19.84 5.38
CA VAL A 229 -23.59 21.27 5.02
C VAL A 229 -24.79 21.58 4.13
N ALA A 230 -25.05 20.76 3.12
CA ALA A 230 -26.21 20.92 2.23
C ALA A 230 -27.54 20.81 3.00
N SER A 231 -27.66 19.85 3.92
CA SER A 231 -28.86 19.65 4.74
C SER A 231 -29.11 20.84 5.68
N VAL A 232 -28.08 21.34 6.37
CA VAL A 232 -28.22 22.50 7.27
C VAL A 232 -28.52 23.77 6.47
N GLY A 233 -27.83 23.98 5.34
CA GLY A 233 -28.05 25.14 4.47
C GLY A 233 -29.43 25.17 3.82
N SER A 234 -30.05 24.00 3.58
CA SER A 234 -31.40 23.90 2.99
C SER A 234 -32.54 24.00 4.01
N ALA A 235 -32.25 23.96 5.31
CA ALA A 235 -33.24 24.05 6.38
C ALA A 235 -33.57 25.49 6.80
N ALA A 236 -33.11 26.47 6.01
CA ALA A 236 -33.26 27.91 6.21
C ALA A 236 -34.52 28.47 5.52
#